data_AF-A0A4Q6CKD2-F1
#
_entry.id   AF-A0A4Q6CKD2-F1
#
_cell.length_a   1.000
_cell.length_b   1.000
_cell.length_c   1.000
_cell.angle_alpha   90.00
_cell.angle_beta   90.00
_cell.angle_gamma   90.00
#
_symmetry.space_group_name_H-M   'P 1'
#
loop_
_entity.id
_entity.type
_entity.pdbx_description
1 polymer ?
#
loop_
_entity_poly.entity_id
_entity_poly.type
_entity_poly.pdbx_seq_one_letter_code
_entity_poly.pdbx_strand_id
1 'polypeptide(L)'
;MARDFVAKGFGNSVIRIGHEMNGNWYPWAAKNHEAAYTAAFRRIVEIFRSVPGARFKFNWCVSGGEHASTDYASMYPGDGYVDIIGMDVYGTTDWGSSDAQVWGLMRDNYSLAMLVSMGKAHNKQIAVDEWGLGNSDHGNGSGDRPQVMKWMLEYMESNTVLYANYWDFNGGGYNSMMRNGDFPQQGAVYRDYIHSPKAASSAIINMFSGKALDLPDFGNGTRVQQYSYWGGENQKFILKSVGPNLQILAAGSDDSQPLCLEVKDWSTFNEAHVGIWSCPEIQNNQLWHTVGGNGVEFQLRNVHSGKCLDLERDSSGKTNTSDFGKLVQRDCDSTSRSQIFNRQ
;
A
#
# COMPACT_ATOMS: atom_id res chain seq x y z
N MET A 1 6.22 32.75 14.19
CA MET A 1 5.72 31.47 13.64
C MET A 1 5.68 30.34 14.67
N ALA A 2 6.80 29.72 15.05
CA ALA A 2 6.77 28.54 15.95
C ALA A 2 6.06 28.79 17.30
N ARG A 3 6.33 29.93 17.95
CA ARG A 3 5.61 30.36 19.18
C ARG A 3 4.12 30.54 18.95
N ASP A 4 3.74 31.12 17.80
CA ASP A 4 2.33 31.35 17.45
C ASP A 4 1.59 30.04 17.19
N PHE A 5 2.26 29.06 16.58
CA PHE A 5 1.70 27.72 16.35
C PHE A 5 1.41 27.05 17.68
N VAL A 6 2.37 27.06 18.61
CA VAL A 6 2.15 26.51 19.96
C VAL A 6 1.03 27.25 20.69
N ALA A 7 1.06 28.59 20.71
CA ALA A 7 0.04 29.40 21.39
C ALA A 7 -1.38 29.19 20.84
N LYS A 8 -1.51 28.83 19.57
CA LYS A 8 -2.78 28.54 18.90
C LYS A 8 -3.19 27.05 18.95
N GLY A 9 -2.44 26.20 19.66
CA GLY A 9 -2.75 24.78 19.80
C GLY A 9 -2.25 23.88 18.66
N PHE A 10 -1.49 24.42 17.70
CA PHE A 10 -0.87 23.68 16.59
C PHE A 10 0.54 23.17 16.91
N GLY A 11 0.92 23.12 18.20
CA GLY A 11 2.27 22.73 18.61
C GLY A 11 2.68 21.30 18.23
N ASN A 12 1.75 20.47 17.75
CA ASN A 12 1.96 19.08 17.34
C ASN A 12 1.83 18.86 15.81
N SER A 13 1.83 19.92 15.00
CA SER A 13 1.72 19.81 13.54
C SER A 13 2.91 19.10 12.89
N VAL A 14 2.65 18.47 11.74
CA VAL A 14 3.68 18.08 10.77
C VAL A 14 4.02 19.30 9.93
N ILE A 15 5.32 19.62 9.83
CA ILE A 15 5.83 20.78 9.09
C ILE A 15 6.63 20.27 7.89
N ARG A 16 6.10 20.53 6.69
CA ARG A 16 6.73 20.23 5.39
C ARG A 16 7.44 21.49 4.89
N ILE A 17 8.63 21.76 5.43
CA ILE A 17 9.39 22.99 5.15
C ILE A 17 10.39 22.77 4.02
N GLY A 18 10.47 23.73 3.09
CA GLY A 18 11.43 23.68 1.98
C GLY A 18 11.23 22.41 1.13
N HIS A 19 9.98 22.09 0.82
CA HIS A 19 9.61 20.91 0.04
C HIS A 19 10.08 21.00 -1.41
N GLU A 20 10.21 19.84 -2.06
CA GLU A 20 10.63 19.72 -3.46
C GLU A 20 11.96 20.44 -3.74
N MET A 21 12.84 20.44 -2.74
CA MET A 21 14.12 21.15 -2.78
C MET A 21 15.04 20.69 -3.91
N ASN A 22 14.87 19.45 -4.37
CA ASN A 22 15.62 18.84 -5.45
C ASN A 22 15.11 19.26 -6.84
N GLY A 23 14.03 20.04 -6.94
CA GLY A 23 13.56 20.66 -8.17
C GLY A 23 14.30 21.95 -8.55
N ASN A 24 13.74 22.72 -9.49
CA ASN A 24 14.30 24.01 -9.91
C ASN A 24 13.30 25.19 -9.87
N TRP A 25 12.09 24.98 -9.36
CA TRP A 25 10.98 25.94 -9.42
C TRP A 25 10.80 26.79 -8.16
N TYR A 26 11.21 26.31 -6.98
CA TYR A 26 11.09 27.09 -5.75
C TYR A 26 12.30 27.97 -5.46
N PRO A 27 12.12 29.11 -4.74
CA PRO A 27 13.23 29.98 -4.35
C PRO A 27 14.18 29.32 -3.34
N TRP A 28 13.76 28.25 -2.66
CA TRP A 28 14.59 27.46 -1.74
C TRP A 28 15.19 26.20 -2.38
N ALA A 29 15.01 25.99 -3.68
CA ALA A 29 15.58 24.86 -4.39
C ALA A 29 17.12 24.80 -4.21
N ALA A 30 17.66 23.61 -3.99
CA ALA A 30 19.06 23.41 -3.65
C ALA A 30 19.99 23.89 -4.78
N LYS A 31 19.77 23.48 -6.03
CA LYS A 31 20.49 23.99 -7.23
C LYS A 31 22.02 24.16 -7.06
N ASN A 32 22.75 23.12 -6.65
CA ASN A 32 24.19 23.16 -6.33
C ASN A 32 24.55 23.92 -5.04
N HIS A 33 23.56 24.20 -4.19
CA HIS A 33 23.69 24.78 -2.85
C HIS A 33 23.07 23.86 -1.79
N GLU A 34 23.25 22.55 -1.95
CA GLU A 34 22.71 21.50 -1.07
C GLU A 34 23.14 21.71 0.39
N ALA A 35 24.38 22.15 0.61
CA ALA A 35 24.89 22.52 1.93
C ALA A 35 24.12 23.69 2.57
N ALA A 36 23.70 24.68 1.76
CA ALA A 36 22.92 25.81 2.26
C ALA A 36 21.48 25.39 2.58
N TYR A 37 20.86 24.56 1.73
CA TYR A 37 19.55 23.98 1.99
C TYR A 37 19.55 23.17 3.30
N THR A 38 20.49 22.24 3.45
CA THR A 38 20.59 21.38 4.65
C THR A 38 20.85 22.22 5.90
N ALA A 39 21.73 23.22 5.85
CA ALA A 39 21.97 24.13 6.95
C ALA A 39 20.72 24.94 7.34
N ALA A 40 19.96 25.43 6.35
CA ALA A 40 18.71 26.15 6.60
C ALA A 40 17.65 25.25 7.24
N PHE A 41 17.47 24.03 6.72
CA PHE A 41 16.53 23.05 7.27
C PHE A 41 16.87 22.75 8.74
N ARG A 42 18.12 22.41 9.05
CA ARG A 42 18.60 22.14 10.41
C ARG A 42 18.30 23.31 11.36
N ARG A 43 18.64 24.53 10.94
CA ARG A 43 18.43 25.74 11.72
C ARG A 43 16.94 25.96 12.02
N ILE A 44 16.05 25.75 11.06
CA ILE A 44 14.60 25.89 11.26
C ILE A 44 14.09 24.86 12.26
N VAL A 45 14.51 23.60 12.12
CA VAL A 45 14.14 22.51 13.04
C VAL A 45 14.56 22.84 14.47
N GLU A 46 15.79 23.28 14.67
CA GLU A 46 16.32 23.67 15.99
C GLU A 46 15.53 24.83 16.60
N ILE A 47 15.25 25.87 15.81
CA ILE A 47 14.47 27.03 16.27
C ILE A 47 13.07 26.58 16.70
N PHE A 48 12.38 25.78 15.91
CA PHE A 48 11.03 25.33 16.22
C PHE A 48 11.00 24.41 17.44
N ARG A 49 11.94 23.46 17.55
CA ARG A 49 12.05 22.55 18.69
C ARG A 49 12.47 23.25 20.00
N SER A 50 13.11 24.41 19.91
CA SER A 50 13.46 25.22 21.10
C SER A 50 12.27 25.88 21.79
N VAL A 51 11.10 25.93 21.15
CA VAL A 51 9.91 26.58 21.71
C VAL A 51 9.26 25.69 22.78
N PRO A 52 9.05 26.18 24.02
CA PRO A 52 8.37 25.41 25.06
C PRO A 52 7.00 24.92 24.60
N GLY A 53 6.70 23.63 24.82
CA GLY A 53 5.45 23.00 24.40
C GLY A 53 5.41 22.54 22.93
N ALA A 54 6.46 22.78 22.16
CA ALA A 54 6.58 22.27 20.79
C ALA A 54 6.73 20.75 20.78
N ARG A 55 5.95 20.11 19.90
CA ARG A 55 5.93 18.69 19.56
C ARG A 55 5.81 18.51 18.04
N PHE A 56 6.37 19.45 17.28
CA PHE A 56 6.33 19.42 15.81
C PHE A 56 7.08 18.21 15.28
N LYS A 57 6.56 17.62 14.20
CA LYS A 57 7.30 16.67 13.36
C LYS A 57 7.76 17.39 12.10
N PHE A 58 8.99 17.13 11.65
CA PHE A 58 9.55 17.68 10.43
C PHE A 58 9.54 16.65 9.33
N ASN A 59 8.85 17.01 8.26
CA ASN A 59 8.74 16.20 7.07
C ASN A 59 9.67 16.76 5.98
N TRP A 60 10.62 15.93 5.55
CA TRP A 60 11.58 16.24 4.50
C TRP A 60 11.08 15.67 3.18
N CYS A 61 10.53 16.56 2.35
CA CYS A 61 9.77 16.22 1.15
C CYS A 61 10.57 16.42 -0.12
N VAL A 62 10.86 15.36 -0.87
CA VAL A 62 11.49 15.43 -2.19
C VAL A 62 10.44 15.47 -3.30
N SER A 63 10.78 16.04 -4.45
CA SER A 63 9.99 15.88 -5.68
C SER A 63 10.45 14.62 -6.43
N GLY A 64 9.51 13.75 -6.78
CA GLY A 64 9.68 12.74 -7.82
C GLY A 64 9.44 13.35 -9.20
N GLY A 65 10.06 12.82 -10.25
CA GLY A 65 9.88 13.32 -11.62
C GLY A 65 11.19 13.58 -12.35
N GLU A 66 11.11 13.77 -13.67
CA GLU A 66 12.27 13.98 -14.56
C GLU A 66 13.03 15.28 -14.30
N HIS A 67 12.36 16.28 -13.73
CA HIS A 67 12.91 17.63 -13.57
C HIS A 67 13.55 17.86 -12.20
N ALA A 68 13.56 16.82 -11.35
CA ALA A 68 14.14 16.87 -10.02
C ALA A 68 15.46 16.10 -10.00
N SER A 69 16.45 16.62 -9.27
CA SER A 69 17.71 15.90 -9.02
C SER A 69 17.42 14.58 -8.31
N THR A 70 18.08 13.52 -8.76
CA THR A 70 18.07 12.20 -8.12
C THR A 70 19.13 12.06 -7.03
N ASP A 71 19.98 13.08 -6.84
CA ASP A 71 20.92 13.14 -5.73
C ASP A 71 20.22 13.66 -4.46
N TYR A 72 19.39 12.80 -3.88
CA TYR A 72 18.66 13.10 -2.64
C TYR A 72 19.59 13.14 -1.42
N ALA A 73 20.66 12.34 -1.44
CA ALA A 73 21.55 12.14 -0.31
C ALA A 73 22.31 13.42 0.07
N SER A 74 22.75 14.20 -0.91
CA SER A 74 23.42 15.50 -0.67
C SER A 74 22.50 16.53 0.00
N MET A 75 21.19 16.38 -0.15
CA MET A 75 20.16 17.27 0.40
C MET A 75 19.55 16.76 1.72
N TYR A 76 19.94 15.57 2.19
CA TYR A 76 19.41 14.99 3.42
C TYR A 76 20.03 15.66 4.66
N PRO A 77 19.23 16.33 5.51
CA PRO A 77 19.78 17.10 6.64
C PRO A 77 20.21 16.20 7.81
N GLY A 78 19.95 14.89 7.77
CA GLY A 78 20.35 13.91 8.77
C GLY A 78 19.23 13.50 9.71
N ASP A 79 19.33 12.27 10.25
CA ASP A 79 18.24 11.61 11.00
C ASP A 79 17.77 12.39 12.23
N GLY A 80 18.65 13.21 12.82
CA GLY A 80 18.31 14.05 13.98
C GLY A 80 17.36 15.19 13.65
N TYR A 81 17.19 15.55 12.37
CA TYR A 81 16.40 16.69 11.91
C TYR A 81 15.13 16.28 11.16
N VAL A 82 15.06 15.04 10.70
CA VAL A 82 13.94 14.50 9.91
C VAL A 82 13.13 13.52 10.76
N ASP A 83 11.83 13.78 10.88
CA ASP A 83 10.90 12.87 11.53
C ASP A 83 10.17 11.98 10.51
N ILE A 84 9.89 12.51 9.31
CA ILE A 84 9.18 11.85 8.21
C ILE A 84 9.94 12.12 6.91
N ILE A 85 10.13 11.09 6.08
CA ILE A 85 10.63 11.26 4.71
C ILE A 85 9.41 11.25 3.79
N GLY A 86 9.29 12.25 2.93
CA GLY A 86 8.11 12.37 2.09
C GLY A 86 8.44 12.67 0.63
N MET A 87 7.44 12.51 -0.22
CA MET A 87 7.57 12.68 -1.66
C MET A 87 6.33 13.30 -2.29
N ASP A 88 6.58 14.21 -3.22
CA ASP A 88 5.58 14.70 -4.17
C ASP A 88 5.71 13.92 -5.47
N VAL A 89 4.61 13.34 -5.96
CA VAL A 89 4.59 12.50 -7.17
C VAL A 89 3.26 12.60 -7.91
N TYR A 90 3.33 12.98 -9.19
CA TYR A 90 2.15 13.20 -10.03
C TYR A 90 2.16 12.30 -11.26
N GLY A 91 1.00 11.78 -11.65
CA GLY A 91 0.83 11.08 -12.92
C GLY A 91 0.78 12.09 -14.08
N THR A 92 1.77 12.08 -14.97
CA THR A 92 1.82 12.95 -16.16
C THR A 92 1.74 12.12 -17.45
N THR A 93 1.41 12.71 -18.61
CA THR A 93 1.17 12.00 -19.89
C THR A 93 2.42 11.46 -20.57
N ASP A 94 3.62 11.99 -20.30
CA ASP A 94 4.78 11.63 -21.13
C ASP A 94 5.16 10.14 -20.91
N TRP A 95 4.42 9.48 -20.02
CA TRP A 95 4.73 8.25 -19.33
C TRP A 95 3.83 7.08 -19.75
N GLY A 96 3.14 7.21 -20.89
CA GLY A 96 2.62 6.06 -21.64
C GLY A 96 1.11 6.01 -21.80
N SER A 97 0.70 5.18 -22.76
CA SER A 97 -0.68 5.04 -23.19
C SER A 97 -1.49 4.07 -22.33
N SER A 98 -0.86 3.28 -21.46
CA SER A 98 -1.50 2.28 -20.61
C SER A 98 -1.30 2.52 -19.11
N ASP A 99 -2.24 2.05 -18.30
CA ASP A 99 -2.17 2.12 -16.83
C ASP A 99 -0.87 1.50 -16.29
N ALA A 100 -0.44 0.36 -16.86
CA ALA A 100 0.77 -0.33 -16.43
C ALA A 100 2.05 0.49 -16.67
N GLN A 101 2.12 1.24 -17.77
CA GLN A 101 3.27 2.12 -18.05
C GLN A 101 3.31 3.28 -17.07
N VAL A 102 2.18 3.93 -16.85
CA VAL A 102 2.06 5.08 -15.94
C VAL A 102 2.37 4.66 -14.52
N TRP A 103 1.83 3.52 -14.10
CA TRP A 103 2.14 2.94 -12.79
C TRP A 103 3.61 2.56 -12.66
N GLY A 104 4.18 1.87 -13.63
CA GLY A 104 5.60 1.50 -13.62
C GLY A 104 6.50 2.73 -13.50
N LEU A 105 6.14 3.81 -14.19
CA LEU A 105 6.88 5.06 -14.13
C LEU A 105 6.73 5.77 -12.78
N MET A 106 5.52 5.93 -12.25
CA MET A 106 5.34 6.50 -10.89
C MET A 106 6.06 5.67 -9.82
N ARG A 107 6.03 4.34 -9.95
CA ARG A 107 6.62 3.41 -9.00
C ARG A 107 8.15 3.43 -9.05
N ASP A 108 8.72 3.26 -10.24
CA ASP A 108 10.13 2.92 -10.42
C ASP A 108 10.98 4.13 -10.83
N ASN A 109 10.52 4.93 -11.79
CA ASN A 109 11.32 6.04 -12.34
C ASN A 109 11.13 7.33 -11.53
N TYR A 110 9.90 7.61 -11.10
CA TYR A 110 9.52 8.80 -10.35
C TYR A 110 9.25 8.52 -8.87
N SER A 111 9.80 7.36 -8.48
CA SER A 111 10.56 7.12 -7.26
C SER A 111 9.75 6.85 -5.99
N LEU A 112 8.50 6.38 -6.08
CA LEU A 112 7.83 5.77 -4.92
C LEU A 112 8.67 4.62 -4.32
N ALA A 113 9.33 3.81 -5.15
CA ALA A 113 10.27 2.79 -4.70
C ALA A 113 11.50 3.39 -3.97
N MET A 114 11.95 4.57 -4.39
CA MET A 114 13.03 5.29 -3.69
C MET A 114 12.55 5.84 -2.35
N LEU A 115 11.35 6.40 -2.27
CA LEU A 115 10.75 6.82 -1.00
C LEU A 115 10.77 5.68 0.03
N VAL A 116 10.30 4.50 -0.38
CA VAL A 116 10.33 3.29 0.48
C VAL A 116 11.75 2.91 0.87
N SER A 117 12.70 2.99 -0.07
CA SER A 117 14.10 2.66 0.18
C SER A 117 14.77 3.63 1.16
N MET A 118 14.52 4.94 1.03
CA MET A 118 15.01 5.96 1.95
C MET A 118 14.41 5.80 3.35
N GLY A 119 13.09 5.55 3.44
CA GLY A 119 12.42 5.26 4.70
C GLY A 119 13.05 4.09 5.45
N LYS A 120 13.33 2.99 4.75
CA LYS A 120 14.02 1.82 5.31
C LYS A 120 15.46 2.12 5.72
N ALA A 121 16.23 2.79 4.86
CA ALA A 121 17.65 3.08 5.09
C ALA A 121 17.87 3.97 6.32
N HIS A 122 16.97 4.92 6.56
CA HIS A 122 17.04 5.87 7.68
C HIS A 122 16.15 5.49 8.88
N ASN A 123 15.44 4.36 8.80
CA ASN A 123 14.47 3.92 9.80
C ASN A 123 13.43 5.01 10.12
N LYS A 124 12.83 5.60 9.08
CA LYS A 124 11.83 6.68 9.15
C LYS A 124 10.50 6.25 8.56
N GLN A 125 9.41 6.78 9.11
CA GLN A 125 8.10 6.70 8.47
C GLN A 125 8.12 7.48 7.16
N ILE A 126 7.36 7.01 6.18
CA ILE A 126 7.24 7.65 4.87
C ILE A 126 5.87 8.31 4.68
N ALA A 127 5.81 9.36 3.88
CA ALA A 127 4.57 10.02 3.47
C ALA A 127 4.53 10.27 1.96
N VAL A 128 3.34 10.23 1.37
CA VAL A 128 3.12 10.76 0.00
C VAL A 128 2.56 12.16 0.16
N ASP A 129 3.45 13.13 0.17
CA ASP A 129 3.16 14.48 0.62
C ASP A 129 2.28 15.27 -0.31
N GLU A 130 2.31 14.92 -1.59
CA GLU A 130 1.46 15.45 -2.63
C GLU A 130 1.39 14.45 -3.77
N TRP A 131 0.18 14.13 -4.22
CA TRP A 131 0.02 13.30 -5.41
C TRP A 131 -1.28 13.56 -6.14
N GLY A 132 -1.29 13.25 -7.43
CA GLY A 132 -2.47 13.39 -8.27
C GLY A 132 -2.40 12.53 -9.52
N LEU A 133 -3.58 12.15 -10.01
CA LEU A 133 -3.79 11.58 -11.34
C LEU A 133 -4.76 12.51 -12.05
N GLY A 134 -4.32 13.13 -13.13
CA GLY A 134 -5.01 14.28 -13.69
C GLY A 134 -4.60 14.58 -15.10
N ASN A 135 -5.12 15.65 -15.68
CA ASN A 135 -4.73 16.18 -16.98
C ASN A 135 -3.84 17.41 -16.78
N SER A 136 -2.80 17.58 -17.59
CA SER A 136 -2.08 18.85 -17.65
C SER A 136 -2.55 19.67 -18.85
N ASP A 137 -2.50 20.99 -18.72
CA ASP A 137 -2.92 21.91 -19.79
C ASP A 137 -1.98 21.88 -21.00
N HIS A 138 -0.82 21.23 -20.86
CA HIS A 138 0.11 20.95 -21.94
C HIS A 138 -0.23 19.68 -22.71
N GLY A 139 -1.48 19.20 -22.56
CA GLY A 139 -1.93 17.92 -23.09
C GLY A 139 -1.35 16.74 -22.33
N ASN A 140 -0.76 17.02 -21.15
CA ASN A 140 0.28 16.21 -20.56
C ASN A 140 -0.01 15.54 -19.18
N GLY A 141 -1.24 15.10 -18.89
CA GLY A 141 -1.56 14.34 -17.67
C GLY A 141 -1.99 12.86 -17.86
N SER A 142 -2.10 12.12 -16.76
CA SER A 142 -2.52 10.73 -16.75
C SER A 142 -3.98 10.46 -17.17
N GLY A 143 -4.90 11.42 -17.12
CA GLY A 143 -6.33 11.18 -17.34
C GLY A 143 -7.02 10.36 -16.24
N ASP A 144 -8.30 10.02 -16.46
CA ASP A 144 -9.15 9.27 -15.53
C ASP A 144 -8.76 7.79 -15.50
N ARG A 145 -7.86 7.43 -14.58
CA ARG A 145 -7.19 6.11 -14.54
C ARG A 145 -7.51 5.34 -13.26
N PRO A 146 -8.66 4.62 -13.21
CA PRO A 146 -9.09 3.90 -12.01
C PRO A 146 -8.12 2.81 -11.55
N GLN A 147 -7.43 2.13 -12.48
CA GLN A 147 -6.49 1.08 -12.10
C GLN A 147 -5.19 1.63 -11.48
N VAL A 148 -4.67 2.74 -12.01
CA VAL A 148 -3.50 3.42 -11.41
C VAL A 148 -3.86 3.96 -10.03
N MET A 149 -5.06 4.51 -9.86
CA MET A 149 -5.59 4.91 -8.56
C MET A 149 -5.60 3.73 -7.58
N LYS A 150 -6.15 2.58 -7.97
CA LYS A 150 -6.18 1.37 -7.15
C LYS A 150 -4.77 0.93 -6.73
N TRP A 151 -3.84 0.82 -7.68
CA TRP A 151 -2.47 0.39 -7.38
C TRP A 151 -1.72 1.38 -6.48
N MET A 152 -1.92 2.69 -6.67
CA MET A 152 -1.32 3.71 -5.80
C MET A 152 -1.81 3.57 -4.35
N LEU A 153 -3.12 3.36 -4.16
CA LEU A 153 -3.71 3.15 -2.84
C LEU A 153 -3.19 1.86 -2.18
N GLU A 154 -3.18 0.73 -2.89
CA GLU A 154 -2.63 -0.55 -2.42
C GLU A 154 -1.13 -0.46 -2.11
N TYR A 155 -0.39 0.31 -2.90
CA TYR A 155 1.04 0.53 -2.67
C TYR A 155 1.30 1.33 -1.39
N MET A 156 0.52 2.37 -1.15
CA MET A 156 0.62 3.16 0.08
C MET A 156 0.28 2.32 1.30
N GLU A 157 -0.75 1.47 1.23
CA GLU A 157 -1.12 0.56 2.31
C GLU A 157 -0.04 -0.51 2.58
N SER A 158 0.44 -1.18 1.53
CA SER A 158 1.46 -2.23 1.65
C SER A 158 2.82 -1.73 2.15
N ASN A 159 3.11 -0.44 1.97
CA ASN A 159 4.32 0.20 2.49
C ASN A 159 4.09 1.01 3.77
N THR A 160 2.89 0.94 4.37
CA THR A 160 2.58 1.65 5.63
C THR A 160 2.87 3.15 5.57
N VAL A 161 2.48 3.78 4.46
CA VAL A 161 2.56 5.23 4.28
C VAL A 161 1.76 5.92 5.40
N LEU A 162 2.41 6.84 6.12
CA LEU A 162 1.85 7.49 7.31
C LEU A 162 0.64 8.38 6.97
N TYR A 163 0.75 9.15 5.90
CA TYR A 163 -0.35 9.91 5.32
C TYR A 163 -0.08 10.14 3.83
N ALA A 164 -1.14 10.44 3.11
CA ALA A 164 -1.08 10.86 1.72
C ALA A 164 -1.96 12.09 1.48
N ASN A 165 -1.46 13.10 0.78
CA ASN A 165 -2.29 14.27 0.42
C ASN A 165 -2.58 14.25 -1.08
N TYR A 166 -3.82 13.95 -1.43
CA TYR A 166 -4.27 14.00 -2.83
C TYR A 166 -4.54 15.46 -3.27
N TRP A 167 -4.01 15.85 -4.42
CA TRP A 167 -4.22 17.16 -5.04
C TRP A 167 -5.60 17.24 -5.71
N ASP A 168 -6.64 17.50 -4.92
CA ASP A 168 -8.02 17.67 -5.40
C ASP A 168 -8.31 19.10 -5.88
N PHE A 169 -7.49 19.57 -6.84
CA PHE A 169 -7.51 20.94 -7.33
C PHE A 169 -7.15 21.03 -8.81
N ASN A 170 -7.71 22.05 -9.47
CA ASN A 170 -7.30 22.45 -10.81
C ASN A 170 -6.42 23.71 -10.70
N GLY A 171 -5.12 23.51 -10.88
CA GLY A 171 -4.10 24.55 -10.72
C GLY A 171 -3.92 25.48 -11.93
N GLY A 172 -4.68 25.31 -13.03
CA GLY A 172 -4.45 26.05 -14.28
C GLY A 172 -3.17 25.64 -15.00
N GLY A 173 -2.70 24.41 -14.75
CA GLY A 173 -1.55 23.77 -15.38
C GLY A 173 -1.55 22.26 -15.16
N TYR A 174 -2.14 21.84 -14.03
CA TYR A 174 -2.47 20.45 -13.74
C TYR A 174 -3.84 20.37 -13.04
N ASN A 175 -4.73 19.55 -13.58
CA ASN A 175 -6.05 19.27 -13.07
C ASN A 175 -6.16 17.81 -12.64
N SER A 176 -6.18 17.53 -11.34
CA SER A 176 -6.55 16.22 -10.78
C SER A 176 -7.77 16.30 -9.87
N MET A 177 -8.59 17.34 -10.05
CA MET A 177 -9.77 17.61 -9.23
C MET A 177 -10.83 16.52 -9.46
N MET A 178 -11.02 15.61 -8.50
CA MET A 178 -12.03 14.56 -8.57
C MET A 178 -13.40 15.04 -8.08
N ARG A 179 -13.42 16.00 -7.13
CA ARG A 179 -14.68 16.45 -6.49
C ARG A 179 -15.67 17.16 -7.41
N ASN A 180 -15.23 17.65 -8.57
CA ASN A 180 -16.09 18.29 -9.57
C ASN A 180 -16.59 17.31 -10.65
N GLY A 181 -16.18 16.04 -10.60
CA GLY A 181 -16.57 15.02 -11.56
C GLY A 181 -15.72 14.93 -12.82
N ASP A 182 -14.57 15.61 -12.90
CA ASP A 182 -13.67 15.54 -14.08
C ASP A 182 -13.03 14.15 -14.25
N PHE A 183 -12.88 13.39 -13.16
CA PHE A 183 -12.29 12.04 -13.14
C PHE A 183 -13.21 11.05 -12.39
N PRO A 184 -14.38 10.72 -12.96
CA PRO A 184 -15.42 9.99 -12.24
C PRO A 184 -15.05 8.53 -11.92
N GLN A 185 -14.25 7.86 -12.75
CA GLN A 185 -13.89 6.45 -12.53
C GLN A 185 -12.86 6.30 -11.42
N GLN A 186 -11.77 7.06 -11.46
CA GLN A 186 -10.79 7.04 -10.37
C GLN A 186 -11.35 7.65 -9.08
N GLY A 187 -12.24 8.65 -9.18
CA GLY A 187 -12.95 9.21 -8.03
C GLY A 187 -13.85 8.16 -7.35
N ALA A 188 -14.46 7.26 -8.12
CA ALA A 188 -15.18 6.13 -7.57
C ALA A 188 -14.25 5.17 -6.82
N VAL A 189 -13.10 4.79 -7.40
CA VAL A 189 -12.10 3.94 -6.72
C VAL A 189 -11.61 4.58 -5.43
N TYR A 190 -11.24 5.87 -5.47
CA TYR A 190 -10.75 6.59 -4.31
C TYR A 190 -11.81 6.65 -3.19
N ARG A 191 -13.06 6.98 -3.53
CA ARG A 191 -14.18 7.00 -2.59
C ARG A 191 -14.42 5.61 -1.99
N ASP A 192 -14.45 4.57 -2.82
CA ASP A 192 -14.74 3.22 -2.37
C ASP A 192 -13.62 2.73 -1.43
N TYR A 193 -12.35 3.08 -1.69
CA TYR A 193 -11.21 2.73 -0.85
C TYR A 193 -11.17 3.45 0.50
N ILE A 194 -11.48 4.75 0.55
CA ILE A 194 -11.50 5.50 1.81
C ILE A 194 -12.75 5.23 2.66
N HIS A 195 -13.85 4.75 2.04
CA HIS A 195 -15.11 4.42 2.75
C HIS A 195 -15.27 2.92 3.04
N SER A 196 -14.51 2.05 2.36
CA SER A 196 -14.57 0.61 2.58
C SER A 196 -13.22 -0.08 2.34
N PRO A 197 -12.70 -0.84 3.31
CA PRO A 197 -11.61 -1.79 3.10
C PRO A 197 -11.88 -2.79 1.96
N LYS A 198 -13.15 -2.95 1.51
CA LYS A 198 -13.54 -3.84 0.41
C LYS A 198 -13.04 -3.41 -0.96
N ALA A 199 -12.69 -2.14 -1.19
CA ALA A 199 -12.12 -1.72 -2.48
C ALA A 199 -10.66 -2.17 -2.69
N ALA A 200 -9.97 -2.53 -1.61
CA ALA A 200 -8.66 -3.19 -1.62
C ALA A 200 -8.77 -4.71 -1.84
N SER A 201 -9.98 -5.23 -2.06
CA SER A 201 -10.16 -6.66 -2.27
C SER A 201 -9.64 -7.10 -3.65
N SER A 202 -9.01 -8.26 -3.65
CA SER A 202 -8.42 -8.90 -4.82
C SER A 202 -8.73 -10.40 -4.78
N ALA A 203 -8.69 -11.06 -5.92
CA ALA A 203 -8.72 -12.51 -5.94
C ALA A 203 -7.35 -13.06 -5.49
N ILE A 204 -7.36 -14.18 -4.77
CA ILE A 204 -6.14 -14.94 -4.46
C ILE A 204 -6.15 -16.18 -5.36
N ILE A 205 -5.30 -16.21 -6.38
CA ILE A 205 -5.28 -17.28 -7.38
C ILE A 205 -4.20 -18.30 -7.05
N ASN A 206 -4.55 -19.59 -7.05
CA ASN A 206 -3.58 -20.66 -6.89
C ASN A 206 -2.79 -20.88 -8.19
N MET A 207 -1.46 -20.90 -8.10
CA MET A 207 -0.57 -20.97 -9.27
C MET A 207 -0.46 -22.37 -9.90
N PHE A 208 -0.99 -23.40 -9.25
CA PHE A 208 -1.05 -24.75 -9.82
C PHE A 208 -2.35 -24.99 -10.59
N SER A 209 -3.49 -24.63 -10.01
CA SER A 209 -4.80 -24.85 -10.64
C SER A 209 -5.29 -23.70 -11.50
N GLY A 210 -4.75 -22.49 -11.34
CA GLY A 210 -5.21 -21.26 -11.98
C GLY A 210 -6.57 -20.76 -11.47
N LYS A 211 -7.03 -21.28 -10.32
CA LYS A 211 -8.36 -20.98 -9.76
C LYS A 211 -8.25 -20.05 -8.56
N ALA A 212 -9.29 -19.25 -8.36
CA ALA A 212 -9.39 -18.36 -7.21
C ALA A 212 -9.76 -19.15 -5.96
N LEU A 213 -9.29 -18.71 -4.79
CA LEU A 213 -9.97 -19.00 -3.54
C LEU A 213 -11.43 -18.55 -3.64
N ASP A 214 -12.33 -19.38 -3.14
CA ASP A 214 -13.76 -19.25 -3.29
C ASP A 214 -14.47 -19.67 -2.00
N LEU A 215 -15.55 -18.95 -1.68
CA LEU A 215 -16.41 -19.21 -0.54
C LEU A 215 -17.79 -19.67 -1.05
N PRO A 216 -18.28 -20.85 -0.67
CA PRO A 216 -19.63 -21.27 -1.03
C PRO A 216 -20.72 -20.46 -0.32
N ASP A 217 -20.41 -19.88 0.85
CA ASP A 217 -21.27 -19.00 1.63
C ASP A 217 -20.43 -18.16 2.64
N PHE A 218 -21.08 -17.30 3.42
CA PHE A 218 -20.47 -16.43 4.43
C PHE A 218 -20.87 -16.82 5.86
N GLY A 219 -20.76 -18.11 6.19
CA GLY A 219 -20.97 -18.65 7.54
C GLY A 219 -19.67 -18.91 8.31
N ASN A 220 -19.74 -18.90 9.64
CA ASN A 220 -18.64 -19.37 10.49
C ASN A 220 -18.38 -20.86 10.26
N GLY A 221 -17.11 -21.21 10.04
CA GLY A 221 -16.65 -22.56 9.75
C GLY A 221 -16.80 -22.96 8.29
N THR A 222 -17.26 -22.06 7.42
CA THR A 222 -17.38 -22.33 5.99
C THR A 222 -16.01 -22.64 5.41
N ARG A 223 -15.93 -23.81 4.78
CA ARG A 223 -14.68 -24.34 4.27
C ARG A 223 -14.32 -23.64 2.97
N VAL A 224 -13.13 -23.05 2.92
CA VAL A 224 -12.63 -22.42 1.71
C VAL A 224 -12.39 -23.48 0.65
N GLN A 225 -12.77 -23.17 -0.57
CA GLN A 225 -12.54 -23.99 -1.75
C GLN A 225 -11.85 -23.18 -2.83
N GLN A 226 -11.57 -23.81 -3.96
CA GLN A 226 -11.16 -23.13 -5.17
C GLN A 226 -12.26 -23.23 -6.22
N TYR A 227 -12.39 -22.21 -7.07
CA TYR A 227 -13.29 -22.22 -8.22
C TYR A 227 -12.74 -21.37 -9.36
N SER A 228 -13.12 -21.70 -10.58
CA SER A 228 -12.83 -20.90 -11.77
C SER A 228 -13.20 -19.43 -11.54
N TYR A 229 -12.26 -18.51 -11.77
CA TYR A 229 -12.46 -17.11 -11.43
C TYR A 229 -13.51 -16.46 -12.34
N TRP A 230 -14.51 -15.83 -11.74
CA TRP A 230 -15.57 -15.11 -12.45
C TRP A 230 -15.84 -13.70 -11.89
N GLY A 231 -15.08 -13.28 -10.87
CA GLY A 231 -15.15 -11.92 -10.31
C GLY A 231 -16.21 -11.71 -9.22
N GLY A 232 -16.81 -12.79 -8.72
CA GLY A 232 -17.79 -12.74 -7.63
C GLY A 232 -17.20 -12.25 -6.30
N GLU A 233 -18.02 -11.62 -5.47
CA GLU A 233 -17.60 -11.15 -4.13
C GLU A 233 -17.13 -12.29 -3.21
N ASN A 234 -17.63 -13.50 -3.43
CA ASN A 234 -17.21 -14.71 -2.73
C ASN A 234 -15.83 -15.24 -3.17
N GLN A 235 -15.19 -14.60 -4.16
CA GLN A 235 -13.83 -14.89 -4.63
C GLN A 235 -12.84 -13.77 -4.29
N LYS A 236 -13.28 -12.75 -3.55
CA LYS A 236 -12.50 -11.57 -3.21
C LYS A 236 -12.12 -11.58 -1.74
N PHE A 237 -10.88 -11.21 -1.47
CA PHE A 237 -10.33 -11.14 -0.12
C PHE A 237 -9.58 -9.84 0.10
N ILE A 238 -9.63 -9.33 1.32
CA ILE A 238 -8.90 -8.13 1.77
C ILE A 238 -7.74 -8.59 2.63
N LEU A 239 -6.51 -8.20 2.28
CA LEU A 239 -5.32 -8.57 3.04
C LEU A 239 -4.91 -7.38 3.91
N LYS A 240 -5.41 -7.38 5.15
CA LYS A 240 -5.18 -6.32 6.14
C LYS A 240 -3.90 -6.57 6.91
N SER A 241 -2.96 -5.62 6.86
CA SER A 241 -1.71 -5.69 7.63
C SER A 241 -1.95 -5.59 9.15
N VAL A 242 -1.32 -6.49 9.91
CA VAL A 242 -1.27 -6.51 11.38
C VAL A 242 0.18 -6.72 11.81
N GLY A 243 0.93 -5.61 11.88
CA GLY A 243 2.39 -5.67 12.07
C GLY A 243 3.08 -6.37 10.90
N PRO A 244 3.92 -7.40 11.12
CA PRO A 244 4.52 -8.19 10.03
C PRO A 244 3.57 -9.24 9.43
N ASN A 245 2.37 -9.39 10.00
CA ASN A 245 1.39 -10.40 9.61
C ASN A 245 0.23 -9.77 8.83
N LEU A 246 -0.65 -10.64 8.35
CA LEU A 246 -1.85 -10.35 7.59
C LEU A 246 -3.04 -11.03 8.26
N GLN A 247 -4.13 -10.28 8.37
CA GLN A 247 -5.46 -10.83 8.53
C GLN A 247 -6.12 -10.83 7.14
N ILE A 248 -6.67 -11.96 6.72
CA ILE A 248 -7.24 -12.13 5.37
C ILE A 248 -8.76 -12.20 5.49
N LEU A 249 -9.46 -11.13 5.12
CA LEU A 249 -10.90 -10.99 5.31
C LEU A 249 -11.64 -11.41 4.03
N ALA A 250 -12.78 -12.09 4.18
CA ALA A 250 -13.72 -12.34 3.11
C ALA A 250 -14.41 -11.03 2.70
N ALA A 251 -14.18 -10.55 1.48
CA ALA A 251 -14.67 -9.25 1.04
C ALA A 251 -16.21 -9.19 1.00
N GLY A 252 -16.90 -10.30 0.76
CA GLY A 252 -18.36 -10.35 0.78
C GLY A 252 -18.99 -10.46 2.18
N SER A 253 -18.21 -10.52 3.27
CA SER A 253 -18.76 -10.56 4.64
C SER A 253 -19.38 -9.21 5.07
N ASP A 254 -20.28 -9.26 6.06
CA ASP A 254 -20.86 -8.06 6.69
C ASP A 254 -19.76 -7.23 7.36
N ASP A 255 -19.71 -5.92 7.10
CA ASP A 255 -18.71 -5.03 7.69
C ASP A 255 -18.80 -4.95 9.22
N SER A 256 -19.98 -5.18 9.79
CA SER A 256 -20.19 -5.24 11.24
C SER A 256 -19.79 -6.58 11.87
N GLN A 257 -19.61 -7.62 11.05
CA GLN A 257 -19.25 -8.98 11.45
C GLN A 257 -18.29 -9.60 10.42
N PRO A 258 -17.07 -9.06 10.28
CA PRO A 258 -16.14 -9.52 9.27
C PRO A 258 -15.73 -10.97 9.50
N LEU A 259 -15.53 -11.72 8.42
CA LEU A 259 -15.06 -13.11 8.44
C LEU A 259 -13.63 -13.22 7.92
N CYS A 260 -12.79 -13.99 8.59
CA CYS A 260 -11.35 -14.10 8.36
C CYS A 260 -10.96 -15.53 8.02
N LEU A 261 -10.00 -15.67 7.10
CA LEU A 261 -9.35 -16.93 6.79
C LEU A 261 -8.69 -17.49 8.06
N GLU A 262 -9.06 -18.72 8.41
CA GLU A 262 -8.58 -19.37 9.63
C GLU A 262 -8.14 -20.80 9.40
N VAL A 263 -7.26 -21.27 10.28
CA VAL A 263 -7.05 -22.71 10.50
C VAL A 263 -7.98 -23.17 11.61
N LYS A 264 -8.91 -24.07 11.25
CA LYS A 264 -9.97 -24.55 12.12
C LYS A 264 -9.39 -25.22 13.37
N ASP A 265 -10.03 -24.97 14.52
CA ASP A 265 -9.71 -25.56 15.82
C ASP A 265 -8.23 -25.39 16.24
N TRP A 266 -7.54 -24.36 15.74
CA TRP A 266 -6.12 -24.11 16.02
C TRP A 266 -5.21 -25.30 15.68
N SER A 267 -5.65 -26.13 14.73
CA SER A 267 -4.91 -27.35 14.40
C SER A 267 -3.52 -27.03 13.86
N THR A 268 -2.55 -27.88 14.20
CA THR A 268 -1.17 -27.82 13.69
C THR A 268 -0.85 -28.99 12.77
N PHE A 269 -1.85 -29.81 12.43
CA PHE A 269 -1.69 -30.97 11.55
C PHE A 269 -1.69 -30.59 10.07
N ASN A 270 -0.99 -31.40 9.27
CA ASN A 270 -1.18 -31.42 7.81
C ASN A 270 -2.62 -31.84 7.50
N GLU A 271 -3.16 -31.33 6.38
CA GLU A 271 -4.57 -31.51 5.97
C GLU A 271 -5.60 -30.83 6.88
N ALA A 272 -5.16 -30.03 7.87
CA ALA A 272 -6.12 -29.32 8.70
C ALA A 272 -6.93 -28.33 7.85
N HIS A 273 -8.22 -28.27 8.15
CA HIS A 273 -9.17 -27.49 7.36
C HIS A 273 -8.87 -26.00 7.48
N VAL A 274 -8.84 -25.34 6.32
CA VAL A 274 -8.83 -23.89 6.24
C VAL A 274 -10.24 -23.41 5.91
N GLY A 275 -10.76 -22.53 6.75
CA GLY A 275 -12.12 -22.01 6.67
C GLY A 275 -12.16 -20.51 6.86
N ILE A 276 -13.36 -19.98 7.06
CA ILE A 276 -13.58 -18.61 7.52
C ILE A 276 -14.29 -18.60 8.87
N TRP A 277 -13.97 -17.61 9.70
CA TRP A 277 -14.62 -17.41 10.99
C TRP A 277 -14.62 -15.93 11.37
N SER A 278 -15.54 -15.51 12.23
CA SER A 278 -15.62 -14.14 12.77
C SER A 278 -14.23 -13.64 13.17
N CYS A 279 -13.84 -12.48 12.64
CA CYS A 279 -12.55 -11.85 12.91
C CYS A 279 -12.57 -11.20 14.31
N PRO A 280 -11.85 -11.71 15.31
CA PRO A 280 -11.59 -11.01 16.56
C PRO A 280 -10.44 -10.02 16.36
N GLU A 281 -10.13 -9.21 17.39
CA GLU A 281 -9.08 -8.18 17.27
C GLU A 281 -7.73 -8.77 16.81
N ILE A 282 -7.20 -9.83 17.42
CA ILE A 282 -6.00 -10.57 16.95
C ILE A 282 -6.00 -12.02 17.46
N GLN A 283 -5.92 -13.02 16.56
CA GLN A 283 -5.72 -14.44 16.91
C GLN A 283 -4.75 -15.13 15.93
N ASN A 284 -3.75 -15.85 16.45
CA ASN A 284 -2.64 -16.39 15.62
C ASN A 284 -3.07 -17.46 14.61
N ASN A 285 -4.17 -18.20 14.84
CA ASN A 285 -4.69 -19.16 13.85
C ASN A 285 -5.42 -18.47 12.68
N GLN A 286 -5.72 -17.17 12.79
CA GLN A 286 -6.28 -16.32 11.73
C GLN A 286 -5.26 -15.34 11.14
N LEU A 287 -4.03 -15.33 11.67
CA LEU A 287 -2.95 -14.53 11.13
C LEU A 287 -2.08 -15.35 10.18
N TRP A 288 -1.64 -14.70 9.12
CA TRP A 288 -0.83 -15.26 8.06
C TRP A 288 0.35 -14.33 7.78
N HIS A 289 1.46 -14.83 7.27
CA HIS A 289 2.48 -13.97 6.66
C HIS A 289 2.83 -14.53 5.29
N THR A 290 3.24 -13.65 4.40
CA THR A 290 3.71 -14.04 3.08
C THR A 290 5.13 -14.61 3.19
N VAL A 291 5.38 -15.73 2.52
CA VAL A 291 6.71 -16.37 2.47
C VAL A 291 7.10 -16.59 1.02
N GLY A 292 8.33 -16.17 0.68
CA GLY A 292 8.85 -16.27 -0.68
C GLY A 292 8.09 -15.38 -1.68
N GLY A 293 8.71 -15.09 -2.82
CA GLY A 293 8.10 -14.27 -3.86
C GLY A 293 8.97 -13.14 -4.39
N ASN A 294 8.78 -12.80 -5.66
CA ASN A 294 9.33 -11.62 -6.33
C ASN A 294 8.40 -10.38 -6.21
N GLY A 295 7.50 -10.38 -5.22
CA GLY A 295 6.48 -9.35 -5.03
C GLY A 295 5.17 -9.58 -5.78
N VAL A 296 5.09 -10.63 -6.63
CA VAL A 296 3.89 -10.98 -7.42
C VAL A 296 3.29 -12.32 -6.97
N GLU A 297 4.15 -13.32 -6.72
CA GLU A 297 3.76 -14.63 -6.20
C GLU A 297 4.16 -14.78 -4.73
N PHE A 298 3.41 -15.51 -3.93
CA PHE A 298 3.67 -15.70 -2.49
C PHE A 298 3.07 -17.01 -1.97
N GLN A 299 3.65 -17.56 -0.90
CA GLN A 299 2.99 -18.55 -0.04
C GLN A 299 2.31 -17.84 1.13
N LEU A 300 1.21 -18.39 1.65
CA LEU A 300 0.57 -17.92 2.87
C LEU A 300 0.88 -18.89 4.01
N ARG A 301 1.69 -18.44 4.99
CA ARG A 301 2.08 -19.25 6.15
C ARG A 301 1.32 -18.80 7.39
N ASN A 302 0.59 -19.73 8.00
CA ASN A 302 -0.16 -19.47 9.21
C ASN A 302 0.78 -19.19 10.39
N VAL A 303 0.47 -18.17 11.18
CA VAL A 303 1.33 -17.72 12.30
C VAL A 303 1.30 -18.72 13.46
N HIS A 304 0.17 -19.37 13.72
CA HIS A 304 0.07 -20.35 14.81
C HIS A 304 0.76 -21.68 14.47
N SER A 305 0.42 -22.29 13.34
CA SER A 305 0.90 -23.64 13.00
C SER A 305 2.26 -23.65 12.33
N GLY A 306 2.68 -22.51 11.75
CA GLY A 306 3.89 -22.43 10.93
C GLY A 306 3.78 -23.21 9.62
N LYS A 307 2.57 -23.61 9.19
CA LYS A 307 2.29 -24.35 7.95
C LYS A 307 1.75 -23.43 6.87
N CYS A 308 1.89 -23.83 5.62
CA CYS A 308 1.47 -23.08 4.45
C CYS A 308 0.09 -23.53 3.97
N LEU A 309 -0.69 -22.56 3.48
CA LEU A 309 -1.93 -22.81 2.76
C LEU A 309 -1.64 -23.66 1.51
N ASP A 310 -2.48 -24.67 1.27
CA ASP A 310 -2.31 -25.63 0.18
C ASP A 310 -3.67 -26.13 -0.32
N LEU A 311 -3.69 -26.69 -1.52
CA LEU A 311 -4.85 -27.42 -2.05
C LEU A 311 -4.90 -28.82 -1.42
N GLU A 312 -6.07 -29.32 -1.08
CA GLU A 312 -6.23 -30.70 -0.59
C GLU A 312 -5.70 -31.73 -1.62
N ARG A 313 -5.36 -32.92 -1.14
CA ARG A 313 -5.01 -34.06 -2.00
C ARG A 313 -6.15 -35.08 -1.98
N ASP A 314 -6.35 -35.75 -3.10
CA ASP A 314 -7.24 -36.90 -3.15
C ASP A 314 -6.66 -38.11 -2.41
N SER A 315 -7.42 -39.21 -2.34
CA SER A 315 -7.00 -40.44 -1.67
C SER A 315 -5.77 -41.11 -2.30
N SER A 316 -5.38 -40.73 -3.51
CA SER A 316 -4.16 -41.19 -4.18
C SER A 316 -2.94 -40.31 -3.87
N GLY A 317 -3.14 -39.22 -3.10
CA GLY A 317 -2.10 -38.24 -2.78
C GLY A 317 -1.89 -37.19 -3.88
N LYS A 318 -2.73 -37.16 -4.91
CA LYS A 318 -2.64 -36.17 -5.99
C LYS A 318 -3.35 -34.88 -5.59
N THR A 319 -2.72 -33.73 -5.85
CA THR A 319 -3.32 -32.42 -5.60
C THR A 319 -4.64 -32.26 -6.37
N ASN A 320 -5.72 -31.91 -5.65
CA ASN A 320 -7.02 -31.66 -6.24
C ASN A 320 -7.04 -30.27 -6.90
N THR A 321 -7.09 -30.22 -8.23
CA THR A 321 -7.15 -28.97 -9.02
C THR A 321 -8.53 -28.68 -9.59
N SER A 322 -9.53 -29.49 -9.24
CA SER A 322 -10.90 -29.32 -9.72
C SER A 322 -11.57 -28.13 -9.04
N ASP A 323 -12.63 -27.62 -9.67
CA ASP A 323 -13.57 -26.75 -8.98
C ASP A 323 -14.09 -27.45 -7.71
N PHE A 324 -14.33 -26.66 -6.67
CA PHE A 324 -14.75 -27.09 -5.34
C PHE A 324 -13.69 -27.86 -4.53
N GLY A 325 -12.47 -28.04 -5.07
CA GLY A 325 -11.35 -28.59 -4.31
C GLY A 325 -11.03 -27.71 -3.10
N LYS A 326 -10.87 -28.31 -1.93
CA LYS A 326 -10.76 -27.59 -0.66
C LYS A 326 -9.35 -27.12 -0.34
N LEU A 327 -9.28 -26.09 0.50
CA LEU A 327 -8.03 -25.59 1.04
C LEU A 327 -7.75 -26.25 2.39
N VAL A 328 -6.46 -26.51 2.60
CA VAL A 328 -5.90 -27.09 3.82
C VAL A 328 -4.60 -26.37 4.17
N GLN A 329 -4.00 -26.69 5.31
CA GLN A 329 -2.60 -26.36 5.56
C GLN A 329 -1.71 -27.60 5.45
N ARG A 330 -0.46 -27.40 5.01
CA ARG A 330 0.60 -28.40 5.02
C ARG A 330 1.97 -27.79 5.35
N ASP A 331 2.94 -28.62 5.67
CA ASP A 331 4.34 -28.18 5.76
C ASP A 331 4.74 -27.41 4.49
N CYS A 332 5.43 -26.29 4.70
CA CYS A 332 5.78 -25.37 3.63
C CYS A 332 6.80 -26.01 2.68
N ASP A 333 6.47 -26.02 1.40
CA ASP A 333 7.32 -26.47 0.29
C ASP A 333 7.29 -25.39 -0.79
N SER A 334 8.37 -24.60 -0.88
CA SER A 334 8.49 -23.51 -1.84
C SER A 334 8.58 -23.98 -3.30
N THR A 335 8.76 -25.28 -3.54
CA THR A 335 8.76 -25.86 -4.89
C THR A 335 7.37 -26.34 -5.34
N SER A 336 6.43 -26.47 -4.39
CA SER A 336 5.07 -26.90 -4.69
C SER A 336 4.21 -25.73 -5.16
N ARG A 337 3.90 -25.70 -6.46
CA ARG A 337 3.00 -24.69 -7.04
C ARG A 337 1.62 -24.65 -6.41
N SER A 338 1.16 -25.73 -5.75
CA SER A 338 -0.14 -25.75 -5.06
C SER A 338 -0.15 -24.93 -3.78
N GLN A 339 1.03 -24.52 -3.28
CA GLN A 339 1.19 -23.60 -2.14
C GLN A 339 1.56 -22.18 -2.56
N ILE A 340 1.66 -21.91 -3.87
CA ILE A 340 2.02 -20.60 -4.41
C ILE A 340 0.75 -19.93 -4.92
N PHE A 341 0.55 -18.67 -4.53
CA PHE A 341 -0.59 -17.87 -4.91
C PHE A 341 -0.14 -16.52 -5.49
N ASN A 342 -1.01 -15.87 -6.24
CA ASN A 342 -0.84 -14.47 -6.63
C ASN A 342 -2.12 -13.68 -6.31
N ARG A 343 -2.02 -12.35 -6.41
CA ARG A 343 -3.20 -11.46 -6.37
C ARG A 343 -3.60 -11.08 -7.79
N GLN A 344 -4.91 -11.06 -8.06
CA GLN A 344 -5.49 -10.60 -9.31
C GLN A 344 -6.57 -9.54 -9.09
#